data_AF-A0A9W6QUI5-F1
#
_entry.id   AF-A0A9W6QUI5-F1
#
_cell.length_a   1.000
_cell.length_b   1.000
_cell.length_c   1.000
_cell.angle_alpha   90.00
_cell.angle_beta   90.00
_cell.angle_gamma   90.00
#
_symmetry.space_group_name_H-M   'P 1'
#
loop_
_entity.id
_entity.type
_entity.pdbx_description
1 polymer ?
#
loop_
_entity_poly.entity_id
_entity_poly.type
_entity_poly.pdbx_seq_one_letter_code
_entity_poly.pdbx_strand_id
1 'polypeptide(L)'
;MAPQTTNATGIFIYYEFDGGLGIVNPDDDWCYRLGFTVRHIDNETNRTALLFPNDDCLGLPTASMRPFSTQPSPGLVSVLFRRGTSPRCVTVKTASDAFGRHCN
;
A
#
# COMPACT_ATOMS: atom_id res chain seq x y z
N MET A 1 2.36 22.84 6.62
CA MET A 1 2.47 21.64 7.49
C MET A 1 1.98 20.45 6.68
N ALA A 2 2.89 19.55 6.26
CA ALA A 2 2.49 18.31 5.60
C ALA A 2 1.76 17.42 6.64
N PRO A 3 0.65 16.75 6.27
CA PRO A 3 -0.03 15.84 7.19
C PRO A 3 0.97 14.78 7.64
N GLN A 4 1.09 14.58 8.95
CA GLN A 4 2.01 13.59 9.50
C GLN A 4 1.46 12.21 9.17
N THR A 5 2.04 11.57 8.16
CA THR A 5 1.81 10.14 7.87
C THR A 5 2.11 9.40 9.16
N THR A 6 1.12 8.69 9.68
CA THR A 6 1.32 7.88 10.88
C THR A 6 1.56 6.47 10.41
N ASN A 7 2.72 5.90 10.74
CA ASN A 7 3.05 4.55 10.32
C ASN A 7 2.03 3.51 10.84
N ALA A 8 1.79 2.50 10.02
CA ALA A 8 1.23 1.22 10.40
C ALA A 8 2.11 0.56 11.46
N THR A 9 1.51 -0.38 12.20
CA THR A 9 2.24 -1.27 13.10
C THR A 9 2.24 -2.68 12.50
N GLY A 10 3.40 -3.32 12.44
CA GLY A 10 3.57 -4.69 11.94
C GLY A 10 4.46 -4.74 10.70
N ILE A 11 4.38 -5.83 9.95
CA ILE A 11 5.18 -6.06 8.74
C ILE A 11 4.28 -6.48 7.58
N PHE A 12 4.58 -5.99 6.38
CA PHE A 12 4.04 -6.55 5.15
C PHE A 12 5.13 -7.32 4.44
N ILE A 13 4.90 -8.59 4.14
CA ILE A 13 5.88 -9.49 3.54
C ILE A 13 5.42 -9.82 2.12
N TYR A 14 6.34 -9.80 1.18
CA TYR A 14 6.10 -10.23 -0.19
C TYR A 14 7.15 -11.23 -0.61
N TYR A 15 6.70 -12.31 -1.25
CA TYR A 15 7.54 -13.43 -1.63
C TYR A 15 7.70 -13.46 -3.15
N GLU A 16 8.96 -13.41 -3.56
CA GLU A 16 9.40 -13.66 -4.92
C GLU A 16 10.01 -15.07 -5.00
N PHE A 17 10.57 -15.44 -6.16
CA PHE A 17 11.24 -16.73 -6.33
C PHE A 17 12.45 -16.91 -5.41
N ASP A 18 13.18 -15.83 -5.16
CA ASP A 18 14.45 -15.85 -4.45
C ASP A 18 14.29 -15.72 -2.93
N GLY A 19 13.08 -15.42 -2.43
CA GLY A 19 12.79 -15.31 -1.01
C GLY A 19 11.70 -14.28 -0.68
N GLY A 20 11.49 -14.11 0.63
CA GLY A 20 10.57 -13.12 1.19
C GLY A 20 11.28 -11.82 1.58
N LEU A 21 10.73 -10.69 1.16
CA LEU A 21 11.15 -9.34 1.56
C LEU A 21 10.03 -8.67 2.35
N GLY A 22 10.38 -7.68 3.18
CA GLY A 22 9.45 -7.09 4.14
C GLY A 22 9.48 -5.57 4.18
N ILE A 23 8.31 -4.97 4.39
CA ILE A 23 8.12 -3.55 4.69
C ILE A 23 7.66 -3.45 6.14
N VAL A 24 8.53 -2.93 7.00
CA VAL A 24 8.27 -2.83 8.45
C VAL A 24 7.66 -1.48 8.77
N ASN A 25 6.56 -1.50 9.53
CA ASN A 25 5.80 -0.32 9.95
C ASN A 25 5.58 0.69 8.80
N PRO A 26 4.93 0.29 7.68
CA PRO A 26 4.78 1.16 6.52
C PRO A 26 4.01 2.44 6.84
N ASP A 27 4.38 3.55 6.21
CA ASP A 27 3.63 4.80 6.23
C ASP A 27 2.25 4.65 5.58
N ASP A 28 1.26 5.27 6.21
CA ASP A 28 -0.07 5.41 5.61
C ASP A 28 0.02 6.27 4.34
N ASP A 29 -0.68 5.88 3.28
CA ASP A 29 -0.73 6.57 1.98
C ASP A 29 0.61 6.70 1.22
N TRP A 30 1.61 5.91 1.58
CA TRP A 30 2.86 5.78 0.82
C TRP A 30 2.81 4.59 -0.15
N CYS A 31 3.36 4.79 -1.36
CA CYS A 31 3.46 3.73 -2.37
C CYS A 31 4.79 2.98 -2.25
N TYR A 32 4.72 1.67 -2.00
CA TYR A 32 5.87 0.79 -1.91
C TYR A 32 5.90 -0.16 -3.11
N ARG A 33 7.05 -0.28 -3.76
CA ARG A 33 7.26 -1.23 -4.86
C ARG A 33 7.62 -2.60 -4.28
N LEU A 34 6.95 -3.65 -4.76
CA LEU A 34 7.10 -5.04 -4.31
C LEU A 34 7.97 -5.89 -5.24
N GLY A 35 8.25 -5.43 -6.46
CA GLY A 35 8.93 -6.22 -7.49
C GLY A 35 7.98 -6.76 -8.55
N PHE A 36 8.52 -7.41 -9.58
CA PHE A 36 7.75 -7.85 -10.75
C PHE A 36 7.40 -9.33 -10.72
N THR A 37 7.94 -10.09 -9.76
CA THR A 37 7.78 -11.55 -9.69
C THR A 37 7.12 -12.02 -8.40
N VAL A 38 6.39 -11.11 -7.74
CA VAL A 38 5.65 -11.41 -6.52
C VAL A 38 4.63 -12.51 -6.77
N ARG A 39 4.61 -13.51 -5.89
CA ARG A 39 3.72 -14.68 -5.97
C ARG A 39 2.77 -14.75 -4.78
N HIS A 40 3.22 -14.28 -3.64
CA HIS A 40 2.51 -14.38 -2.38
C HIS A 40 2.81 -13.16 -1.53
N ILE A 41 1.82 -12.73 -0.75
CA ILE A 41 1.94 -11.58 0.14
C ILE A 41 1.20 -11.84 1.44
N ASP A 42 1.82 -11.38 2.52
CA ASP A 42 1.31 -11.43 3.87
C ASP A 42 1.24 -10.02 4.43
N ASN A 43 0.03 -9.60 4.78
CA ASN A 43 -0.19 -8.35 5.46
C ASN A 43 -0.34 -8.60 6.96
N GLU A 44 0.77 -8.66 7.68
CA GLU A 44 0.79 -8.73 9.15
C GLU A 44 0.73 -7.34 9.80
N THR A 45 0.38 -6.30 9.03
CA THR A 45 0.18 -4.95 9.55
C THR A 45 -1.23 -4.77 10.09
N ASN A 46 -1.40 -3.75 10.94
CA ASN A 46 -2.70 -3.24 11.38
C ASN A 46 -3.40 -2.32 10.35
N ARG A 47 -3.02 -2.39 9.07
CA ARG A 47 -3.58 -1.58 7.98
C ARG A 47 -4.16 -2.45 6.87
N THR A 48 -5.09 -1.88 6.13
CA THR A 48 -5.54 -2.43 4.84
C THR A 48 -4.46 -2.15 3.81
N ALA A 49 -4.04 -3.15 3.06
CA ALA A 49 -3.09 -2.98 1.96
C ALA A 49 -3.85 -2.93 0.63
N LEU A 50 -3.68 -1.85 -0.13
CA LEU A 50 -4.21 -1.66 -1.47
C LEU A 50 -3.13 -2.01 -2.47
N LEU A 51 -3.43 -2.89 -3.41
CA LEU A 51 -2.44 -3.49 -4.31
C LEU A 51 -2.70 -3.06 -5.73
N PHE A 52 -1.62 -2.72 -6.43
CA PHE A 52 -1.70 -2.15 -7.76
C PHE A 52 -0.87 -2.97 -8.75
N PRO A 53 -1.31 -3.02 -10.03
CA PRO A 53 -0.59 -3.67 -11.10
C PRO A 53 0.47 -2.75 -11.73
N ASN A 54 0.57 -1.49 -11.27
CA ASN A 54 1.55 -0.49 -11.67
C ASN A 54 2.47 -0.12 -10.51
N ASP A 55 3.60 0.51 -10.81
CA ASP A 55 4.69 0.80 -9.86
C ASP A 55 4.52 2.14 -9.12
N ASP A 56 3.40 2.82 -9.33
CA ASP A 56 3.15 4.20 -8.86
C ASP A 56 1.90 4.33 -7.97
N CYS A 57 1.19 3.23 -7.70
CA CYS A 57 -0.07 3.21 -6.93
C CYS A 57 -1.16 4.17 -7.45
N LEU A 58 -1.15 4.41 -8.76
CA LEU A 58 -2.12 5.28 -9.44
C LEU A 58 -3.32 4.50 -9.97
N GLY A 59 -4.49 5.13 -9.99
CA GLY A 59 -5.73 4.53 -10.49
C GLY A 59 -6.45 3.66 -9.44
N LEU A 60 -7.20 2.67 -9.92
CA LEU A 60 -7.94 1.76 -9.03
C LEU A 60 -7.03 0.60 -8.58
N PRO A 61 -7.02 0.25 -7.29
CA PRO A 61 -6.32 -0.94 -6.84
C PRO A 61 -6.98 -2.18 -7.43
N THR A 62 -6.17 -3.14 -7.86
CA THR A 62 -6.65 -4.43 -8.37
C THR A 62 -7.15 -5.31 -7.22
N ALA A 63 -6.57 -5.15 -6.02
CA ALA A 63 -6.97 -5.91 -4.85
C ALA A 63 -6.80 -5.07 -3.57
N SER A 64 -7.52 -5.48 -2.52
CA SER A 64 -7.38 -4.95 -1.17
C SER A 64 -7.25 -6.09 -0.17
N MET A 65 -6.21 -6.06 0.66
CA MET A 65 -6.01 -7.02 1.74
C MET A 65 -6.44 -6.43 3.08
N ARG A 66 -7.07 -7.25 3.91
CA ARG A 66 -7.40 -6.90 5.28
C ARG A 66 -6.12 -6.89 6.14
N PRO A 67 -6.11 -6.19 7.28
CA PRO A 67 -5.09 -6.40 8.31
C PRO A 67 -4.99 -7.88 8.68
N PHE A 68 -3.78 -8.34 9.00
CA PHE A 68 -3.49 -9.72 9.43
C PHE A 68 -4.06 -10.78 8.48
N SER A 69 -3.82 -10.62 7.18
CA SER A 69 -4.30 -11.57 6.16
C SER A 69 -3.22 -11.89 5.13
N THR A 70 -3.42 -13.00 4.43
CA THR A 70 -2.51 -13.50 3.40
C THR A 70 -3.27 -13.72 2.09
N GLN A 71 -2.59 -13.55 0.96
CA GLN A 71 -3.16 -13.94 -0.34
C GLN A 71 -2.10 -14.23 -1.41
N PRO A 72 -2.46 -14.99 -2.47
CA PRO A 72 -1.70 -15.03 -3.71
C PRO A 72 -1.64 -13.65 -4.37
N SER A 73 -0.53 -13.33 -5.02
CA SER A 73 -0.30 -11.99 -5.60
C SER A 73 0.45 -11.99 -6.93
N PRO A 74 0.06 -12.83 -7.92
CA PRO A 74 0.71 -12.82 -9.22
C PRO A 74 0.49 -11.47 -9.92
N GLY A 75 1.58 -10.84 -10.36
CA GLY A 75 1.55 -9.65 -11.21
C GLY A 75 1.18 -8.33 -10.49
N LEU A 76 1.18 -8.32 -9.16
CA LEU A 76 1.09 -7.07 -8.39
C LEU A 76 2.50 -6.53 -8.14
N VAL A 77 2.67 -5.22 -8.33
CA VAL A 77 4.01 -4.61 -8.35
C VAL A 77 4.17 -3.47 -7.35
N SER A 78 3.07 -2.95 -6.78
CA SER A 78 3.12 -1.99 -5.69
C SER A 78 1.96 -2.13 -4.70
N VAL A 79 2.17 -1.56 -3.51
CA VAL A 79 1.23 -1.58 -2.40
C VAL A 79 1.18 -0.22 -1.70
N LEU A 80 0.00 0.15 -1.20
CA LEU A 80 -0.23 1.31 -0.37
C LEU A 80 -1.04 0.91 0.87
N PHE A 81 -0.72 1.46 2.04
CA PHE A 81 -1.38 1.10 3.29
C PHE A 81 -2.38 2.16 3.74
N ARG A 82 -3.54 1.73 4.25
CA ARG A 82 -4.62 2.60 4.72
C ARG A 82 -5.29 2.11 6.00
N ARG A 83 -5.82 3.08 6.76
CA ARG A 83 -6.67 2.84 7.92
C ARG A 83 -8.10 2.49 7.51
N GLY A 84 -8.41 1.20 7.43
CA GLY A 84 -9.77 0.65 7.40
C GLY A 84 -10.76 1.38 6.46
N THR A 85 -12.05 1.32 6.79
CA THR A 85 -13.12 2.07 6.11
C THR A 85 -13.14 3.54 6.51
N SER A 86 -11.98 4.20 6.52
CA SER A 86 -11.96 5.67 6.63
C SER A 86 -12.46 6.26 5.30
N PRO A 87 -13.30 7.31 5.34
CA PRO A 87 -13.88 7.91 4.13
C PRO A 87 -12.77 8.32 3.15
N ARG A 88 -13.09 8.20 1.85
CA ARG A 88 -12.24 8.22 0.66
C ARG A 88 -11.40 9.50 0.44
N CYS A 89 -10.72 10.04 1.43
CA CYS A 89 -9.89 11.22 1.23
C CYS A 89 -8.44 10.79 1.04
N VAL A 90 -8.01 10.75 -0.22
CA VAL A 90 -6.60 10.54 -0.60
C VAL A 90 -5.95 11.92 -0.72
N THR A 91 -4.79 12.12 -0.10
CA THR A 91 -4.01 13.34 -0.33
C THR A 91 -3.02 13.06 -1.46
N VAL A 92 -3.29 13.60 -2.65
CA VAL A 92 -2.35 13.53 -3.78
C VAL A 92 -1.42 14.74 -3.69
N LYS A 93 -0.11 14.51 -3.60
CA LYS A 93 0.89 15.58 -3.63
C LYS A 93 1.34 15.80 -5.07
N THR A 94 0.78 16.80 -5.75
CA THR A 94 1.37 17.31 -7.00
C THR A 94 2.47 18.32 -6.67
N ALA A 95 3.46 18.45 -7.57
CA ALA A 95 4.69 19.22 -7.37
C ALA A 95 4.49 20.75 -7.26
N SER A 96 3.27 21.24 -7.09
CA SER A 96 2.94 22.67 -7.09
C SER A 96 1.80 22.94 -6.11
N ASP A 97 2.16 23.16 -4.85
CA ASP A 97 1.47 23.98 -3.82
C ASP A 97 -0.07 24.13 -3.83
N ALA A 98 -0.83 23.07 -4.14
CA ALA A 98 -2.28 23.06 -3.99
C ALA A 98 -2.72 21.79 -3.25
N PHE A 99 -3.10 21.95 -1.98
CA PHE A 99 -3.70 20.89 -1.16
C PHE A 99 -5.10 20.54 -1.69
N GLY A 100 -5.17 19.66 -2.68
CA GLY A 100 -6.43 19.05 -3.12
C GLY A 100 -6.69 17.75 -2.36
N ARG A 101 -7.64 17.77 -1.40
CA ARG A 101 -8.24 16.51 -0.91
C ARG A 101 -9.30 16.09 -1.90
N HIS A 102 -9.07 15.01 -2.63
CA HIS A 102 -10.12 14.38 -3.41
C HIS A 102 -10.85 13.38 -2.51
N CYS A 103 -12.09 13.72 -2.17
CA CYS A 103 -13.05 12.83 -1.55
C CYS A 103 -14.16 12.59 -2.57
N ASN A 104 -14.50 11.32 -2.80
CA ASN A 104 -15.62 10.91 -3.66
C ASN A 104 -16.85 10.65 -2.79
#